data_AF-A0A8I0BC11-F1
#
_entry.id   AF-A0A8I0BC11-F1
#
_cell.length_a   1.000
_cell.length_b   1.000
_cell.length_c   1.000
_cell.angle_alpha   90.00
_cell.angle_beta   90.00
_cell.angle_gamma   90.00
#
_symmetry.space_group_name_H-M   'P 1'
#
loop_
_entity.id
_entity.type
_entity.pdbx_description
1 polymer ?
#
loop_
_entity_poly.entity_id
_entity_poly.type
_entity_poly.pdbx_seq_one_letter_code
_entity_poly.pdbx_strand_id
1 'polypeptide(L)'
;MIKKPYPSPSLFSSLSDMLNPSHPLYKLSDKINWEKFDAAFQPLYCQHNGRPSKPIRLMCGLLILKHLRNLSDESVVEQWSENAYYQYFCGMQEFIPAAPCASSELVHFRHRIGEEGIELIFQESIRVNNEDDDEHHHDTAFIDSTVQEKNITFPTDAKLHKKIVGKVLHLVDKLHLPLRQSYTFVLKGIYRDQRFRNHPKNRKKALRADRKLRTI
;
A
#
# COMPACT_ATOMS: atom_id res chain seq x y z
N MET A 1 0.92 -23.20 -42.53
CA MET A 1 2.03 -22.94 -41.59
C MET A 1 1.92 -23.90 -40.42
N ILE A 2 2.76 -24.93 -40.39
CA ILE A 2 2.83 -25.87 -39.26
C ILE A 2 3.50 -25.11 -38.11
N LYS A 3 2.73 -24.82 -37.04
CA LYS A 3 3.31 -24.23 -35.82
C LYS A 3 4.36 -25.21 -35.29
N LYS A 4 5.57 -24.70 -34.97
CA LYS A 4 6.62 -25.50 -34.33
C LYS A 4 6.02 -26.24 -33.12
N PRO A 5 6.34 -27.54 -32.91
CA PRO A 5 5.87 -28.25 -31.74
C PRO A 5 6.35 -27.54 -30.47
N TYR A 6 5.48 -27.46 -29.47
CA TYR A 6 5.89 -27.00 -28.14
C TYR A 6 7.07 -27.87 -27.67
N PRO A 7 8.12 -27.29 -27.08
CA PRO A 7 9.26 -28.05 -26.59
C PRO A 7 8.75 -29.13 -25.64
N SER A 8 9.05 -30.39 -25.97
CA SER A 8 8.64 -31.51 -25.14
C SER A 8 9.53 -31.54 -23.89
N PRO A 9 8.97 -31.50 -22.67
CA PRO A 9 9.77 -31.51 -21.46
C PRO A 9 10.61 -32.80 -21.41
N SER A 10 11.93 -32.64 -21.24
CA SER A 10 12.86 -33.74 -21.00
C SER A 10 12.94 -34.06 -19.50
N LEU A 11 13.59 -35.15 -19.10
CA LEU A 11 13.85 -35.45 -17.69
C LEU A 11 14.64 -34.35 -16.95
N PHE A 12 15.30 -33.44 -17.69
CA PHE A 12 16.04 -32.30 -17.15
C PHE A 12 15.33 -30.96 -17.41
N SER A 13 14.07 -30.99 -17.82
CA SER A 13 13.30 -29.75 -18.02
C SER A 13 12.93 -29.13 -16.68
N SER A 14 13.18 -27.84 -16.58
CA SER A 14 12.86 -27.02 -15.42
C SER A 14 11.48 -26.40 -15.58
N LEU A 15 10.90 -25.89 -14.49
CA LEU A 15 9.59 -25.24 -14.49
C LEU A 15 9.53 -24.07 -15.49
N SER A 16 10.64 -23.36 -15.74
CA SER A 16 10.70 -22.30 -16.74
C SER A 16 10.41 -22.81 -18.15
N ASP A 17 10.87 -24.02 -18.49
CA ASP A 17 10.72 -24.59 -19.83
C ASP A 17 9.26 -24.96 -20.15
N MET A 18 8.47 -25.19 -19.10
CA MET A 18 7.04 -25.53 -19.19
C MET A 18 6.12 -24.30 -19.23
N LEU A 19 6.63 -23.12 -18.84
CA LEU A 19 5.85 -21.89 -18.75
C LEU A 19 5.98 -21.05 -20.01
N ASN A 20 5.00 -20.17 -20.24
CA ASN A 20 5.06 -19.22 -21.35
C ASN A 20 5.99 -18.04 -21.01
N PRO A 21 7.11 -17.83 -21.72
CA PRO A 21 8.03 -16.71 -21.45
C PRO A 21 7.41 -15.33 -21.70
N SER A 22 6.31 -15.27 -22.47
CA SER A 22 5.59 -14.03 -22.73
C SER A 22 4.74 -13.56 -21.54
N HIS A 23 4.51 -14.42 -20.54
CA HIS A 23 3.65 -14.11 -19.41
C HIS A 23 4.25 -12.99 -18.52
N PRO A 24 3.45 -12.02 -18.04
CA PRO A 24 3.97 -10.89 -17.26
C PRO A 24 4.76 -11.29 -16.02
N LEU A 25 4.29 -12.28 -15.24
CA LEU A 25 5.03 -12.74 -14.05
C LEU A 25 6.34 -13.46 -14.39
N TYR A 26 6.43 -14.09 -15.56
CA TYR A 26 7.66 -14.73 -16.01
C TYR A 26 8.72 -13.66 -16.26
N LYS A 27 8.37 -12.66 -17.09
CA LYS A 27 9.26 -11.52 -17.37
C LYS A 27 9.63 -10.74 -16.11
N LEU A 28 8.67 -10.53 -15.21
CA LEU A 28 8.89 -9.84 -13.95
C LEU A 28 9.87 -10.60 -13.05
N SER A 29 9.74 -11.92 -12.97
CA SER A 29 10.67 -12.78 -12.24
C SER A 29 12.11 -12.60 -12.72
N ASP A 30 12.31 -12.50 -14.03
CA ASP A 30 13.65 -12.36 -14.62
C ASP A 30 14.21 -10.93 -14.51
N LYS A 31 13.34 -9.91 -14.43
CA LYS A 31 13.73 -8.49 -14.26
C LYS A 31 14.16 -8.14 -12.83
N ILE A 32 13.60 -8.78 -11.81
CA ILE A 32 13.89 -8.47 -10.40
C ILE A 32 15.31 -8.93 -10.03
N ASN A 33 16.08 -8.06 -9.38
CA ASN A 33 17.40 -8.41 -8.84
C ASN A 33 17.25 -9.14 -7.50
N TRP A 34 17.10 -10.47 -7.55
CA TRP A 34 16.95 -11.31 -6.35
C TRP A 34 18.22 -11.38 -5.49
N GLU A 35 19.41 -11.29 -6.09
CA GLU A 35 20.68 -11.33 -5.36
C GLU A 35 20.82 -10.18 -4.38
N LYS A 36 20.24 -9.01 -4.70
CA LYS A 36 20.17 -7.85 -3.81
C LYS A 36 19.40 -8.16 -2.52
N PHE A 37 18.30 -8.91 -2.62
CA PHE A 37 17.53 -9.34 -1.46
C PHE A 37 18.27 -10.41 -0.66
N ASP A 38 18.92 -11.36 -1.34
CA ASP A 38 19.73 -12.37 -0.66
C ASP A 38 20.85 -11.70 0.14
N ALA A 39 21.62 -10.79 -0.46
CA ALA A 39 22.70 -10.07 0.22
C ALA A 39 22.21 -9.22 1.40
N ALA A 40 21.07 -8.54 1.25
CA ALA A 40 20.52 -7.68 2.29
C ALA A 40 19.92 -8.47 3.46
N PHE A 41 19.24 -9.59 3.18
CA PHE A 41 18.53 -10.35 4.19
C PHE A 41 19.33 -11.51 4.77
N GLN A 42 20.37 -12.01 4.09
CA GLN A 42 21.24 -13.09 4.58
C GLN A 42 21.77 -12.86 6.01
N PRO A 43 22.20 -11.66 6.44
CA PRO A 43 22.64 -11.41 7.81
C PRO A 43 21.56 -11.65 8.89
N LEU A 44 20.28 -11.62 8.51
CA LEU A 44 19.15 -11.87 9.40
C LEU A 44 18.92 -13.36 9.67
N TYR A 45 19.71 -14.24 9.04
CA TYR A 45 19.60 -15.69 9.14
C TYR A 45 20.86 -16.32 9.73
N CYS A 46 20.66 -17.26 10.65
CA CYS A 46 21.74 -18.06 11.22
C CYS A 46 21.90 -19.37 10.43
N GLN A 47 23.12 -19.67 9.95
CA GLN A 47 23.39 -20.91 9.20
C GLN A 47 23.44 -22.16 10.09
N HIS A 48 23.91 -22.01 11.33
CA HIS A 48 24.28 -23.15 12.19
C HIS A 48 23.35 -23.38 13.38
N ASN A 49 22.28 -22.60 13.52
CA ASN A 49 21.42 -22.67 14.70
C ASN A 49 19.93 -22.65 14.33
N GLY A 50 19.18 -23.64 14.83
CA GLY A 50 17.73 -23.74 14.68
C GLY A 50 17.26 -24.44 13.39
N ARG A 51 15.96 -24.33 13.13
CA ARG A 51 15.32 -24.88 11.91
C ARG A 51 15.79 -24.07 10.69
N PRO A 52 16.18 -24.73 9.58
CA PRO A 52 16.58 -24.01 8.38
C PRO A 52 15.45 -23.11 7.90
N SER A 53 15.80 -21.88 7.54
CA SER A 53 14.87 -20.91 7.00
C SER A 53 14.43 -21.30 5.59
N LYS A 54 13.24 -20.82 5.22
CA LYS A 54 12.80 -20.82 3.83
C LYS A 54 13.69 -19.92 2.97
N PRO A 55 13.82 -20.22 1.65
CA PRO A 55 14.56 -19.36 0.73
C PRO A 55 14.06 -17.92 0.77
N ILE A 56 14.97 -16.95 0.75
CA ILE A 56 14.62 -15.51 0.81
C ILE A 56 13.77 -15.13 -0.41
N ARG A 57 14.16 -15.57 -1.61
CA ARG A 57 13.37 -15.39 -2.84
C ARG A 57 11.92 -15.88 -2.71
N LEU A 58 11.69 -17.01 -2.04
CA LEU A 58 10.34 -17.52 -1.81
C LEU A 58 9.53 -16.54 -0.95
N MET A 59 10.10 -16.09 0.17
CA MET A 59 9.42 -15.20 1.10
C MET A 59 9.17 -13.81 0.51
N CYS A 60 10.17 -13.21 -0.14
CA CYS A 60 10.04 -11.94 -0.87
C CYS A 60 9.04 -12.06 -2.01
N GLY A 61 9.10 -13.15 -2.78
CA GLY A 61 8.18 -13.41 -3.88
C GLY A 61 6.72 -13.49 -3.43
N LEU A 62 6.45 -14.18 -2.31
CA LEU A 62 5.10 -14.24 -1.73
C LEU A 62 4.59 -12.86 -1.28
N LEU A 63 5.44 -12.04 -0.65
CA LEU A 63 5.06 -10.68 -0.28
C LEU A 63 4.76 -9.80 -1.50
N ILE A 64 5.58 -9.89 -2.56
CA ILE A 64 5.35 -9.14 -3.80
C ILE A 64 4.06 -9.61 -4.47
N LEU A 65 3.84 -10.92 -4.60
CA LEU A 65 2.62 -11.48 -5.19
C LEU A 65 1.37 -11.07 -4.42
N LYS A 66 1.45 -11.07 -3.08
CA LYS A 66 0.38 -10.59 -2.20
C LYS A 66 -0.05 -9.18 -2.57
N HIS A 67 0.91 -8.26 -2.71
CA HIS A 67 0.63 -6.87 -3.06
C HIS A 67 0.18 -6.69 -4.52
N LEU A 68 0.82 -7.39 -5.45
CA LEU A 68 0.50 -7.32 -6.89
C LEU A 68 -0.93 -7.79 -7.19
N ARG A 69 -1.41 -8.80 -6.47
CA ARG A 69 -2.74 -9.40 -6.66
C ARG A 69 -3.77 -9.01 -5.61
N ASN A 70 -3.39 -8.16 -4.65
CA ASN A 70 -4.22 -7.72 -3.54
C ASN A 70 -4.86 -8.91 -2.76
N LEU A 71 -4.01 -9.84 -2.31
CA LEU A 71 -4.41 -11.07 -1.62
C LEU A 71 -4.13 -11.00 -0.11
N SER A 72 -4.76 -11.87 0.68
CA SER A 72 -4.35 -12.12 2.07
C SER A 72 -3.14 -13.06 2.14
N ASP A 73 -2.54 -13.20 3.33
CA ASP A 73 -1.42 -14.13 3.54
C ASP A 73 -1.86 -15.59 3.37
N GLU A 74 -3.10 -15.94 3.74
CA GLU A 74 -3.67 -17.27 3.54
C GLU A 74 -3.93 -17.53 2.05
N SER A 75 -4.57 -16.59 1.36
CA SER A 75 -4.94 -16.75 -0.05
C SER A 75 -3.72 -16.80 -0.96
N VAL A 76 -2.64 -16.07 -0.67
CA VAL A 76 -1.42 -16.16 -1.50
C VAL A 76 -0.74 -17.52 -1.35
N VAL A 77 -0.75 -18.10 -0.14
CA VAL A 77 -0.18 -19.44 0.13
C VAL A 77 -0.99 -20.53 -0.55
N GLU A 78 -2.33 -20.44 -0.51
CA GLU A 78 -3.25 -21.34 -1.19
C GLU A 78 -3.06 -21.28 -2.72
N GLN A 79 -3.15 -20.09 -3.31
CA GLN A 79 -2.99 -19.90 -4.75
C GLN A 79 -1.59 -20.28 -5.25
N TRP A 80 -0.55 -20.13 -4.42
CA TRP A 80 0.80 -20.54 -4.78
C TRP A 80 0.88 -22.05 -5.04
N SER A 81 0.15 -22.86 -4.25
CA SER A 81 0.15 -24.32 -4.41
C SER A 81 -0.53 -24.78 -5.72
N GLU A 82 -1.43 -23.96 -6.26
CA GLU A 82 -2.18 -24.24 -7.49
C GLU A 82 -1.53 -23.63 -8.74
N ASN A 83 -0.72 -22.58 -8.59
CA ASN A 83 -0.27 -21.74 -9.71
C ASN A 83 1.23 -21.86 -10.00
N ALA A 84 1.57 -22.53 -11.10
CA ALA A 84 2.95 -22.70 -11.56
C ALA A 84 3.71 -21.39 -11.80
N TYR A 85 3.03 -20.30 -12.21
CA TYR A 85 3.69 -18.99 -12.37
C TYR A 85 4.10 -18.38 -11.04
N TYR A 86 3.33 -18.60 -9.97
CA TYR A 86 3.69 -18.11 -8.63
C TYR A 86 4.92 -18.86 -8.10
N GLN A 87 4.96 -20.17 -8.34
CA GLN A 87 6.10 -21.00 -7.94
C GLN A 87 7.38 -20.60 -8.70
N TYR A 88 7.29 -20.40 -10.02
CA TYR A 88 8.41 -19.90 -10.82
C TYR A 88 8.88 -18.52 -10.35
N PHE A 89 7.95 -17.59 -10.11
CA PHE A 89 8.27 -16.26 -9.59
C PHE A 89 9.04 -16.33 -8.26
N CYS A 90 8.62 -17.21 -7.37
CA CYS A 90 9.28 -17.52 -6.10
C CYS A 90 10.57 -18.36 -6.22
N GLY A 91 11.01 -18.70 -7.43
CA GLY A 91 12.29 -19.39 -7.70
C GLY A 91 12.24 -20.91 -7.63
N MET A 92 11.06 -21.53 -7.74
CA MET A 92 10.96 -22.99 -7.80
C MET A 92 11.38 -23.52 -9.17
N GLN A 93 12.14 -24.60 -9.17
CA GLN A 93 12.58 -25.31 -10.38
C GLN A 93 11.60 -26.39 -10.81
N GLU A 94 10.74 -26.86 -9.90
CA GLU A 94 9.75 -27.90 -10.14
C GLU A 94 8.40 -27.46 -9.55
N PHE A 95 7.31 -28.01 -10.10
CA PHE A 95 5.98 -27.74 -9.58
C PHE A 95 5.71 -28.58 -8.32
N ILE A 96 5.37 -27.91 -7.23
CA ILE A 96 5.09 -28.50 -5.92
C ILE A 96 3.62 -28.23 -5.58
N PRO A 97 2.73 -29.24 -5.64
CA PRO A 97 1.31 -29.09 -5.31
C PRO A 97 1.09 -29.14 -3.78
N ALA A 98 1.79 -28.30 -3.05
CA ALA A 98 1.70 -28.19 -1.59
C ALA A 98 1.97 -26.76 -1.14
N ALA A 99 1.49 -26.41 0.06
CA ALA A 99 1.74 -25.10 0.63
C ALA A 99 3.25 -24.87 0.89
N PRO A 100 3.82 -23.73 0.48
CA PRO A 100 5.25 -23.47 0.62
C PRO A 100 5.67 -23.25 2.09
N CYS A 101 4.78 -22.64 2.88
CA CYS A 101 4.95 -22.28 4.28
C CYS A 101 3.58 -22.09 4.94
N ALA A 102 3.55 -21.99 6.27
CA ALA A 102 2.35 -21.52 6.96
C ALA A 102 2.15 -20.01 6.69
N SER A 103 0.90 -19.53 6.61
CA SER A 103 0.61 -18.11 6.38
C SER A 103 1.20 -17.18 7.45
N SER A 104 1.29 -17.66 8.69
CA SER A 104 1.93 -16.94 9.81
C SER A 104 3.42 -16.69 9.59
N GLU A 105 4.12 -17.51 8.80
CA GLU A 105 5.53 -17.30 8.49
C GLU A 105 5.76 -15.99 7.72
N LEU A 106 4.78 -15.53 6.92
CA LEU A 106 4.84 -14.24 6.24
C LEU A 106 4.78 -13.07 7.23
N VAL A 107 3.99 -13.19 8.29
CA VAL A 107 3.94 -12.20 9.37
C VAL A 107 5.29 -12.13 10.09
N HIS A 108 5.85 -13.28 10.45
CA HIS A 108 7.16 -13.35 11.10
C HIS A 108 8.29 -12.83 10.20
N PHE A 109 8.22 -13.08 8.88
CA PHE A 109 9.19 -12.56 7.93
C PHE A 109 9.13 -11.04 7.82
N ARG A 110 7.93 -10.44 7.75
CA ARG A 110 7.77 -8.98 7.77
C ARG A 110 8.35 -8.36 9.04
N HIS A 111 8.10 -8.98 10.21
CA HIS A 111 8.70 -8.51 11.46
C HIS A 111 10.23 -8.64 11.48
N ARG A 112 10.79 -9.67 10.84
CA ARG A 112 12.23 -9.89 10.77
C ARG A 112 12.96 -8.87 9.90
N ILE A 113 12.43 -8.59 8.72
CA ILE A 113 13.07 -7.64 7.78
C ILE A 113 12.78 -6.17 8.16
N GLY A 114 11.73 -5.93 8.94
CA GLY A 114 11.36 -4.60 9.42
C GLY A 114 10.89 -3.66 8.31
N GLU A 115 10.82 -2.36 8.65
CA GLU A 115 10.43 -1.31 7.71
C GLU A 115 11.47 -1.14 6.59
N GLU A 116 12.76 -1.11 6.95
CA GLU A 116 13.88 -0.99 6.00
C GLU A 116 13.88 -2.11 4.95
N GLY A 117 13.56 -3.34 5.34
CA GLY A 117 13.49 -4.45 4.41
C GLY A 117 12.29 -4.39 3.45
N ILE A 118 11.14 -3.90 3.91
CA ILE A 118 9.99 -3.65 3.04
C ILE A 118 10.28 -2.50 2.08
N GLU A 119 10.94 -1.45 2.55
CA GLU A 119 11.38 -0.33 1.72
C GLU A 119 12.33 -0.81 0.62
N LEU A 120 13.26 -1.72 0.91
CA LEU A 120 14.14 -2.32 -0.09
C LEU A 120 13.36 -3.06 -1.20
N ILE A 121 12.34 -3.85 -0.82
CA ILE A 121 11.45 -4.53 -1.77
C ILE A 121 10.71 -3.50 -2.64
N PHE A 122 10.25 -2.42 -2.03
CA PHE A 122 9.56 -1.33 -2.73
C PHE A 122 10.48 -0.57 -3.69
N GLN A 123 11.71 -0.26 -3.28
CA GLN A 123 12.73 0.37 -4.14
C GLN A 123 13.01 -0.47 -5.39
N GLU A 124 13.08 -1.80 -5.25
CA GLU A 124 13.28 -2.70 -6.39
C GLU A 124 12.06 -2.68 -7.33
N SER A 125 10.85 -2.59 -6.79
CA SER A 125 9.64 -2.45 -7.61
C SER A 125 9.63 -1.16 -8.44
N ILE A 126 10.14 -0.06 -7.89
CA ILE A 126 10.30 1.21 -8.61
C ILE A 126 11.34 1.06 -9.71
N ARG A 127 12.51 0.47 -9.39
CA ARG A 127 13.58 0.25 -10.36
C ARG A 127 13.09 -0.52 -11.59
N VAL A 128 12.38 -1.63 -11.36
CA VAL A 128 11.85 -2.48 -12.43
C VAL A 128 10.81 -1.76 -13.31
N ASN A 129 10.10 -0.78 -12.74
CA ASN A 129 9.13 0.02 -13.48
C ASN A 129 9.77 1.15 -14.31
N ASN A 130 10.91 1.69 -13.85
CA ASN A 130 11.55 2.87 -14.46
C ASN A 130 12.54 2.54 -15.60
N GLU A 131 12.90 1.28 -15.85
CA GLU A 131 13.88 0.93 -16.89
C GLU A 131 13.41 1.25 -18.33
N ASP A 132 12.09 1.35 -18.53
CA ASP A 132 11.46 1.65 -19.83
C ASP A 132 10.97 3.12 -19.91
N ASP A 133 11.26 3.95 -18.89
CA ASP A 133 10.83 5.36 -18.86
C ASP A 133 11.86 6.26 -19.55
N ASP A 134 11.40 7.00 -20.57
CA ASP A 134 12.14 8.12 -21.14
C ASP A 134 12.51 9.14 -20.04
N GLU A 135 13.70 9.75 -20.15
CA GLU A 135 14.33 10.70 -19.20
C GLU A 135 13.42 11.89 -18.79
N HIS A 136 12.27 12.06 -19.44
CA HIS A 136 11.29 13.12 -19.24
C HIS A 136 10.10 12.80 -18.30
N HIS A 137 9.99 11.58 -17.75
CA HIS A 137 8.84 11.20 -16.91
C HIS A 137 8.89 11.69 -15.44
N HIS A 138 10.03 12.17 -14.96
CA HIS A 138 10.18 12.58 -13.54
C HIS A 138 9.77 14.03 -13.23
N ASP A 139 9.50 14.86 -14.24
CA ASP A 139 9.16 16.28 -14.03
C ASP A 139 7.70 16.53 -13.64
N THR A 140 6.80 15.57 -13.92
CA THR A 140 5.36 15.76 -13.68
C THR A 140 4.74 14.52 -13.03
N ALA A 141 4.60 14.56 -11.70
CA ALA A 141 3.80 13.57 -10.98
C ALA A 141 2.31 13.91 -11.10
N PHE A 142 1.57 13.17 -11.92
CA PHE A 142 0.10 13.19 -11.89
C PHE A 142 -0.38 12.42 -10.66
N ILE A 143 -0.43 13.10 -9.52
CA ILE A 143 -1.07 12.58 -8.32
C ILE A 143 -2.58 12.74 -8.52
N ASP A 144 -3.20 11.81 -9.25
CA ASP A 144 -4.65 11.68 -9.22
C ASP A 144 -4.99 11.11 -7.83
N SER A 145 -5.53 11.96 -6.95
CA SER A 145 -5.99 11.50 -5.65
C SER A 145 -7.26 10.66 -5.86
N THR A 146 -7.09 9.39 -6.22
CA THR A 146 -8.12 8.40 -5.97
C THR A 146 -8.51 8.50 -4.49
N VAL A 147 -9.81 8.42 -4.21
CA VAL A 147 -10.41 8.76 -2.91
C VAL A 147 -9.81 7.88 -1.81
N GLN A 148 -8.71 8.33 -1.25
CA GLN A 148 -8.13 7.74 -0.05
C GLN A 148 -9.14 8.02 1.06
N GLU A 149 -9.62 6.98 1.73
CA GLU A 149 -10.46 7.13 2.92
C GLU A 149 -9.65 7.85 3.99
N LYS A 150 -9.70 9.19 3.97
CA LYS A 150 -9.18 9.99 5.06
C LYS A 150 -10.10 9.75 6.24
N ASN A 151 -9.52 9.54 7.42
CA ASN A 151 -10.22 9.59 8.71
C ASN A 151 -10.65 11.03 9.03
N ILE A 152 -11.42 11.63 8.13
CA ILE A 152 -12.03 12.93 8.25
C ILE A 152 -13.49 12.68 8.62
N THR A 153 -13.94 13.27 9.72
CA THR A 153 -15.39 13.34 9.95
C THR A 153 -16.01 14.03 8.74
N PHE A 154 -17.12 13.49 8.21
CA PHE A 154 -17.90 14.12 7.15
C PHE A 154 -18.02 15.63 7.41
N PRO A 155 -17.44 16.48 6.53
CA PRO A 155 -17.26 17.87 6.85
C PRO A 155 -18.60 18.58 6.74
N THR A 156 -19.17 18.94 7.88
CA THR A 156 -20.07 20.09 7.93
C THR A 156 -19.19 21.33 8.03
N ASP A 157 -19.31 22.27 7.09
CA ASP A 157 -18.53 23.53 7.03
C ASP A 157 -18.38 24.15 8.43
N ALA A 158 -19.48 24.16 9.18
CA ALA A 158 -19.54 24.64 10.55
C ALA A 158 -18.64 23.95 11.58
N LYS A 159 -18.52 22.62 11.49
CA LYS A 159 -17.68 21.82 12.40
C LYS A 159 -16.20 22.15 12.16
N LEU A 160 -15.80 22.35 10.90
CA LEU A 160 -14.44 22.72 10.53
C LEU A 160 -14.08 24.12 11.03
N HIS A 161 -14.92 25.11 10.75
CA HIS A 161 -14.73 26.49 11.22
C HIS A 161 -14.62 26.60 12.75
N LYS A 162 -15.44 25.85 13.51
CA LYS A 162 -15.31 25.79 14.97
C LYS A 162 -13.93 25.28 15.40
N LYS A 163 -13.41 24.25 14.72
CA LYS A 163 -12.09 23.68 15.00
C LYS A 163 -10.97 24.68 14.67
N ILE A 164 -11.10 25.42 13.57
CA ILE A 164 -10.17 26.48 13.17
C ILE A 164 -10.11 27.56 14.26
N VAL A 165 -11.26 28.12 14.65
CA VAL A 165 -11.29 29.18 15.68
C VAL A 165 -10.72 28.68 17.01
N GLY A 166 -11.05 27.45 17.42
CA GLY A 166 -10.45 26.86 18.63
C GLY A 166 -8.92 26.78 18.57
N LYS A 167 -8.35 26.38 17.43
CA LYS A 167 -6.90 26.34 17.22
C LYS A 167 -6.27 27.74 17.21
N VAL A 168 -6.89 28.70 16.54
CA VAL A 168 -6.39 30.09 16.48
C VAL A 168 -6.36 30.72 17.86
N LEU A 169 -7.43 30.56 18.66
CA LEU A 169 -7.46 31.07 20.03
C LEU A 169 -6.37 30.45 20.91
N HIS A 170 -6.14 29.14 20.78
CA HIS A 170 -5.05 28.47 21.50
C HIS A 170 -3.67 29.02 21.11
N LEU A 171 -3.45 29.33 19.82
CA LEU A 171 -2.20 29.90 19.34
C LEU A 171 -1.97 31.34 19.84
N VAL A 172 -3.04 32.14 19.83
CA VAL A 172 -3.03 33.52 20.35
C VAL A 172 -2.68 33.56 21.84
N ASP A 173 -3.27 32.65 22.63
CA ASP A 173 -2.98 32.52 24.06
C ASP A 173 -1.52 32.10 24.31
N LYS A 174 -1.04 31.09 23.58
CA LYS A 174 0.35 30.62 23.66
C LYS A 174 1.39 31.70 23.31
N LEU A 175 1.06 32.59 22.38
CA LEU A 175 1.96 33.65 21.91
C LEU A 175 1.70 35.01 22.58
N HIS A 176 0.78 35.08 23.55
CA HIS A 176 0.38 36.30 24.25
C HIS A 176 0.04 37.48 23.32
N LEU A 177 -0.64 37.19 22.21
CA LEU A 177 -1.00 38.22 21.23
C LEU A 177 -2.27 38.97 21.66
N PRO A 178 -2.33 40.31 21.47
CA PRO A 178 -3.53 41.08 21.78
C PRO A 178 -4.67 40.70 20.82
N LEU A 179 -5.81 40.28 21.37
CA LEU A 179 -6.99 39.89 20.61
C LEU A 179 -8.14 40.86 20.85
N ARG A 180 -8.62 41.51 19.78
CA ARG A 180 -9.77 42.43 19.86
C ARG A 180 -11.08 41.71 20.18
N GLN A 181 -11.30 40.51 19.61
CA GLN A 181 -12.54 39.76 19.78
C GLN A 181 -12.32 38.26 19.54
N SER A 182 -12.83 37.41 20.44
CA SER A 182 -12.61 35.95 20.41
C SER A 182 -13.72 35.14 19.73
N TYR A 183 -14.87 35.77 19.44
CA TYR A 183 -16.07 35.17 18.80
C TYR A 183 -16.60 33.86 19.41
N THR A 184 -16.10 33.44 20.58
CA THR A 184 -16.46 32.16 21.23
C THR A 184 -17.95 32.05 21.53
N PHE A 185 -18.55 33.12 22.07
CA PHE A 185 -19.98 33.19 22.33
C PHE A 185 -20.82 33.24 21.04
N VAL A 186 -20.33 33.93 20.01
CA VAL A 186 -21.01 34.04 18.71
C VAL A 186 -21.08 32.67 18.03
N LEU A 187 -19.97 31.92 18.05
CA LEU A 187 -19.91 30.55 17.54
C LEU A 187 -20.86 29.61 18.28
N LYS A 188 -21.00 29.75 19.60
CA LYS A 188 -21.94 28.95 20.39
C LYS A 188 -23.39 29.18 19.94
N GLY A 189 -23.76 30.43 19.63
CA GLY A 189 -25.07 30.77 19.07
C GLY A 189 -25.29 30.19 17.68
N ILE A 190 -24.32 30.36 16.78
CA ILE A 190 -24.38 29.83 15.41
C ILE A 190 -24.55 28.30 15.40
N TYR A 191 -23.84 27.59 16.26
CA TYR A 191 -23.94 26.13 16.34
C TYR A 191 -25.32 25.66 16.83
N ARG A 192 -25.94 26.39 17.78
CA ARG A 192 -27.31 26.11 18.21
C ARG A 192 -28.31 26.25 17.06
N ASP A 193 -28.11 27.25 16.21
CA ASP A 193 -28.96 27.51 15.06
C ASP A 193 -28.80 26.47 13.94
N GLN A 194 -27.67 25.76 13.90
CA GLN A 194 -27.39 24.71 12.92
C GLN A 194 -27.86 23.32 13.34
N ARG A 195 -28.15 23.07 14.64
CA ARG A 195 -28.47 21.74 15.19
C ARG A 195 -29.61 21.01 14.46
N PHE A 196 -30.61 21.75 13.97
CA PHE A 196 -31.78 21.19 13.27
C PHE A 196 -31.88 21.65 11.82
N ARG A 197 -30.75 21.72 11.11
CA ARG A 197 -30.66 22.17 9.71
C ARG A 197 -31.60 21.43 8.76
N ASN A 198 -31.82 20.14 9.00
CA ASN A 198 -32.64 19.28 8.12
C ASN A 198 -34.16 19.50 8.32
N HIS A 199 -34.57 20.23 9.36
CA HIS A 199 -35.97 20.52 9.59
C HIS A 199 -36.44 21.67 8.67
N PRO A 200 -37.56 21.55 7.92
CA PRO A 200 -37.99 22.53 6.92
C PRO A 200 -38.09 23.97 7.46
N LYS A 201 -38.63 24.13 8.67
CA LYS A 201 -38.76 25.44 9.33
C LYS A 201 -37.42 26.10 9.70
N ASN A 202 -36.37 25.32 9.89
CA ASN A 202 -35.07 25.79 10.40
C ASN A 202 -34.01 25.96 9.30
N ARG A 203 -34.28 25.46 8.08
CA ARG A 203 -33.34 25.52 6.95
C ARG A 203 -32.86 26.94 6.63
N LYS A 204 -33.77 27.92 6.60
CA LYS A 204 -33.42 29.34 6.36
C LYS A 204 -32.54 29.92 7.48
N LYS A 205 -32.80 29.53 8.74
CA LYS A 205 -32.03 29.97 9.91
C LYS A 205 -30.61 29.41 9.86
N ALA A 206 -30.47 28.11 9.57
CA ALA A 206 -29.18 27.45 9.45
C ALA A 206 -28.32 28.05 8.31
N LEU A 207 -28.93 28.35 7.14
CA LEU A 207 -28.23 29.00 6.02
C LEU A 207 -27.72 30.40 6.35
N ARG A 208 -28.47 31.19 7.15
CA ARG A 208 -28.00 32.50 7.64
C ARG A 208 -26.83 32.34 8.61
N ALA A 209 -26.90 31.33 9.48
CA ALA A 209 -25.83 30.97 10.40
C ALA A 209 -24.53 30.61 9.65
N ASP A 210 -24.61 29.82 8.59
CA ASP A 210 -23.45 29.47 7.73
C ASP A 210 -22.81 30.72 7.10
N ARG A 211 -23.62 31.64 6.57
CA ARG A 211 -23.08 32.90 6.00
C ARG A 211 -22.35 33.74 7.04
N LYS A 212 -22.91 33.84 8.24
CA LYS A 212 -22.29 34.57 9.36
C LYS A 212 -20.98 33.92 9.81
N LEU A 213 -20.91 32.59 9.74
CA LEU A 213 -19.73 31.83 10.12
C LEU A 213 -18.55 32.03 9.14
N ARG A 214 -18.81 32.42 7.88
CA ARG A 214 -17.77 32.78 6.89
C ARG A 214 -17.20 34.18 7.07
N THR A 215 -17.87 35.02 7.85
CA THR A 215 -17.49 36.43 8.06
C THR A 215 -16.80 36.68 9.41
N ILE A 216 -16.73 35.68 10.28
CA ILE A 216 -16.09 35.74 11.61
C ILE A 216 -14.87 34.82 11.64
#